data_AF-A0A7X7R254-F1
#
_entry.id   AF-A0A7X7R254-F1
#
_cell.length_a   1.000
_cell.length_b   1.000
_cell.length_c   1.000
_cell.angle_alpha   90.00
_cell.angle_beta   90.00
_cell.angle_gamma   90.00
#
_symmetry.space_group_name_H-M   'P 1'
#
loop_
_entity.id
_entity.type
_entity.pdbx_description
1 polymer ?
#
loop_
_entity_poly.entity_id
_entity_poly.type
_entity_poly.pdbx_seq_one_letter_code
_entity_poly.pdbx_strand_id
1 'polypeptide(L)'
;GEILSVKHELVNQQDKSKEALEFEEKIIQLKEKLDGIDNEISVYDIEEKMLLDNSVFNKKGDGSTIAEIKEASDFYRARLNEIKKNKQKLKIESESIKKEIGVLFDALSKRVKEDSKSYSKVSFIVKSDEAINKSFRLSYYVSSAGWKPLYDFRVNGLKDPLNLVYNANIFQSTAEDWPNVNITLSTDRPSLSNIKPDLDTWFVDKKVPVNKKKFIADGIGTLMGRVEDSETREPIPFANVLVMKDGVTVTGVTTDSDGKYIIRPIPSGCYDVKATFVGYEPMEIKNVEVKPDKISFQDIYLISTSVPLNEYVVVEYCMPVNSKENTYPRDTQPREEIAKMSGRSAESIAIVVGGVNNQKTGEVIFIGGYESNTNITSLEYKIDVPYSIPSDGNEYGVKIQEVKVPVNYVYSCVPKLDNDIFLIAEMTNWAKLNLLSGQSSIYYNGIFTGQSEIDAQSMKDTLSISLNRDKNIIVERTLLKEKNQKQFIGKNTVETFSWSITVRNNKREKVKIFVEDQFPKSENSSVSIEKLDYSNGKLDKKSDKVTWEIELEPDEKKELILKYSVKYPSSMKVYLE
;
A
#
# COMPACT_ATOMS: atom_id res chain seq x y z
N GLY A 1 27.98 13.79 42.49
CA GLY A 1 26.80 13.61 41.64
C GLY A 1 26.68 12.17 41.19
N GLU A 2 26.07 11.33 42.01
CA GLU A 2 25.70 9.93 41.73
C GLU A 2 24.16 9.86 41.61
N ILE A 3 23.64 9.15 40.60
CA ILE A 3 22.18 8.96 40.45
C ILE A 3 21.77 7.80 41.35
N LEU A 4 20.92 8.07 42.35
CA LEU A 4 20.44 7.09 43.33
C LEU A 4 19.19 6.35 42.86
N SER A 5 18.34 7.01 42.06
CA SER A 5 17.08 6.44 41.60
C SER A 5 16.60 7.14 40.33
N VAL A 6 15.90 6.39 39.48
CA VAL A 6 15.13 6.89 38.35
C VAL A 6 13.73 6.30 38.44
N LYS A 7 12.71 7.15 38.37
CA LYS A 7 11.29 6.78 38.38
C LYS A 7 10.61 7.37 37.15
N HIS A 8 9.84 6.55 36.44
CA HIS A 8 9.03 6.98 35.30
C HIS A 8 7.54 6.78 35.63
N GLU A 9 6.74 7.81 35.36
CA GLU A 9 5.28 7.80 35.58
C GLU A 9 4.58 8.49 34.40
N LEU A 10 3.43 7.95 33.99
CA LEU A 10 2.55 8.60 33.01
C LEU A 10 1.53 9.47 33.75
N VAL A 11 1.52 10.77 33.46
CA VAL A 11 0.59 11.74 34.08
C VAL A 11 -0.47 12.13 33.06
N ASN A 12 -1.75 11.94 33.37
CA ASN A 12 -2.89 12.35 32.54
C ASN A 12 -3.66 13.49 33.23
N GLN A 13 -3.75 14.67 32.60
CA GLN A 13 -4.71 15.71 32.99
C GLN A 13 -6.03 15.49 32.22
N GLN A 14 -7.15 15.45 32.95
CA GLN A 14 -8.43 14.93 32.43
C GLN A 14 -9.56 15.96 32.31
N ASP A 15 -9.33 17.25 32.55
CA ASP A 15 -10.41 18.25 32.43
C ASP A 15 -10.48 18.81 31.01
N LYS A 16 -11.55 18.47 30.27
CA LYS A 16 -11.86 19.05 28.96
C LYS A 16 -12.19 20.54 29.13
N SER A 17 -11.64 21.39 28.26
CA SER A 17 -12.02 22.81 28.25
C SER A 17 -13.50 22.99 27.87
N LYS A 18 -14.10 24.08 28.36
CA LYS A 18 -15.48 24.47 28.03
C LYS A 18 -15.72 24.59 26.51
N GLU A 19 -14.71 25.05 25.76
CA GLU A 19 -14.76 25.15 24.30
C GLU A 19 -14.77 23.77 23.62
N ALA A 20 -14.07 22.78 24.16
CA ALA A 20 -14.11 21.40 23.66
C ALA A 20 -15.51 20.78 23.85
N LEU A 21 -16.16 21.06 24.99
CA LEU A 21 -17.54 20.62 25.24
C LEU A 21 -18.55 21.26 24.27
N GLU A 22 -18.38 22.55 23.95
CA GLU A 22 -19.24 23.26 22.99
C GLU A 22 -19.07 22.74 21.55
N PHE A 23 -17.86 22.33 21.14
CA PHE A 23 -17.66 21.66 19.85
C PHE A 23 -18.27 20.26 19.82
N GLU A 24 -18.14 19.49 20.89
CA GLU A 24 -18.79 18.17 21.02
C GLU A 24 -20.31 18.28 20.90
N GLU A 25 -20.94 19.23 21.59
CA GLU A 25 -22.38 19.45 21.55
C GLU A 25 -22.88 19.83 20.15
N LYS A 26 -22.17 20.73 19.45
CA LYS A 26 -22.51 21.10 18.06
C LYS A 26 -22.34 19.95 17.09
N ILE A 27 -21.29 19.13 17.25
CA ILE A 27 -21.08 17.93 16.46
C ILE A 27 -22.24 16.94 16.67
N ILE A 28 -22.74 16.80 17.91
CA ILE A 28 -23.88 15.93 18.23
C ILE A 28 -25.14 16.42 17.50
N GLN A 29 -25.48 17.71 17.62
CA GLN A 29 -26.67 18.27 16.96
C GLN A 29 -26.61 18.15 15.42
N LEU A 30 -25.44 18.38 14.83
CA LEU A 30 -25.25 18.22 13.39
C LEU A 30 -25.33 16.75 12.96
N LYS A 31 -24.89 15.81 13.80
CA LYS A 31 -25.04 14.37 13.56
C LYS A 31 -26.50 13.92 13.63
N GLU A 32 -27.28 14.43 14.58
CA GLU A 32 -28.72 14.16 14.65
C GLU A 32 -29.45 14.69 13.41
N LYS A 33 -29.09 15.89 12.94
CA LYS A 33 -29.63 16.44 11.70
C LYS A 33 -29.23 15.61 10.48
N LEU A 34 -28.00 15.11 10.45
CA LEU A 34 -27.51 14.23 9.39
C LEU A 34 -28.27 12.91 9.35
N ASP A 35 -28.54 12.32 10.52
CA ASP A 35 -29.33 11.10 10.66
C ASP A 35 -30.77 11.27 10.15
N GLY A 36 -31.39 12.41 10.48
CA GLY A 36 -32.71 12.77 9.93
C GLY A 36 -32.73 12.85 8.39
N ILE A 37 -31.68 13.43 7.78
CA ILE A 37 -31.56 13.51 6.32
C ILE A 37 -31.36 12.13 5.70
N ASP A 38 -30.55 11.27 6.32
CA ASP A 38 -30.29 9.92 5.83
C ASP A 38 -31.57 9.06 5.91
N ASN A 39 -32.40 9.25 6.95
CA ASN A 39 -33.72 8.63 7.05
C ASN A 39 -34.66 9.08 5.91
N GLU A 40 -34.70 10.38 5.58
CA GLU A 40 -35.52 10.88 4.47
C GLU A 40 -35.06 10.34 3.10
N ILE A 41 -33.75 10.20 2.89
CA ILE A 41 -33.20 9.60 1.66
C ILE A 41 -33.62 8.12 1.54
N SER A 42 -33.57 7.38 2.65
CA SER A 42 -33.99 5.97 2.72
C SER A 42 -35.46 5.77 2.34
N VAL A 43 -36.35 6.66 2.80
CA VAL A 43 -37.77 6.65 2.39
C VAL A 43 -37.91 6.78 0.87
N TYR A 44 -37.15 7.69 0.26
CA TYR A 44 -37.15 7.85 -1.19
C TYR A 44 -36.52 6.67 -1.95
N ASP A 45 -35.54 5.97 -1.38
CA ASP A 45 -34.97 4.73 -1.94
C ASP A 45 -36.00 3.59 -1.97
N ILE A 46 -36.74 3.41 -0.87
CA ILE A 46 -37.82 2.41 -0.78
C ILE A 46 -38.90 2.72 -1.83
N GLU A 47 -39.29 3.99 -1.95
CA GLU A 47 -40.28 4.40 -2.95
C GLU A 47 -39.80 4.16 -4.39
N GLU A 48 -38.55 4.52 -4.73
CA GLU A 48 -37.95 4.26 -6.05
C GLU A 48 -37.96 2.76 -6.37
N LYS A 49 -37.60 1.91 -5.41
CA LYS A 49 -37.60 0.46 -5.57
C LYS A 49 -39.01 -0.10 -5.78
N MET A 50 -39.99 0.31 -4.97
CA MET A 50 -41.39 -0.11 -5.12
C MET A 50 -41.95 0.24 -6.51
N LEU A 51 -41.57 1.40 -7.06
CA LEU A 51 -41.98 1.81 -8.41
C LEU A 51 -41.33 0.96 -9.51
N LEU A 52 -40.07 0.55 -9.34
CA LEU A 52 -39.36 -0.30 -10.31
C LEU A 52 -39.87 -1.74 -10.29
N ASP A 53 -40.08 -2.30 -9.10
CA ASP A 53 -40.54 -3.68 -8.90
C ASP A 53 -41.99 -3.87 -9.39
N ASN A 54 -42.84 -2.86 -9.20
CA ASN A 54 -44.24 -2.86 -9.67
C ASN A 54 -44.42 -2.29 -11.08
N SER A 55 -43.34 -2.06 -11.82
CA SER A 55 -43.43 -1.54 -13.18
C SER A 55 -44.11 -2.55 -14.11
N VAL A 56 -45.02 -2.07 -14.97
CA VAL A 56 -45.79 -2.89 -15.92
C VAL A 56 -44.87 -3.68 -16.88
N PHE A 57 -43.61 -3.24 -17.00
CA PHE A 57 -42.56 -3.83 -17.84
C PHE A 57 -41.99 -5.17 -17.30
N ASN A 58 -42.22 -5.52 -16.04
CA ASN A 58 -41.74 -6.77 -15.44
C ASN A 58 -42.74 -7.94 -15.55
N LYS A 59 -43.99 -7.70 -15.97
CA LYS A 59 -44.98 -8.77 -16.20
C LYS A 59 -44.88 -9.30 -17.63
N LYS A 60 -44.18 -10.43 -17.80
CA LYS A 60 -44.23 -11.19 -19.07
C LYS A 60 -45.62 -11.82 -19.25
N GLY A 61 -46.39 -11.32 -20.21
CA GLY A 61 -47.45 -12.10 -20.87
C GLY A 61 -48.90 -11.70 -20.62
N ASP A 62 -49.22 -10.45 -20.29
CA ASP A 62 -50.62 -10.01 -20.21
C ASP A 62 -50.87 -8.86 -21.18
N GLY A 63 -51.87 -8.99 -22.06
CA GLY A 63 -52.11 -8.20 -23.27
C GLY A 63 -52.44 -6.71 -23.05
N SER A 64 -51.51 -5.95 -22.47
CA SER A 64 -51.63 -4.52 -22.21
C SER A 64 -51.52 -3.73 -23.52
N THR A 65 -52.39 -2.74 -23.71
CA THR A 65 -52.39 -1.92 -24.94
C THR A 65 -51.21 -0.94 -24.97
N ILE A 66 -50.81 -0.52 -26.18
CA ILE A 66 -49.71 0.46 -26.36
C ILE A 66 -50.01 1.79 -25.64
N ALA A 67 -51.29 2.16 -25.49
CA ALA A 67 -51.71 3.37 -24.79
C ALA A 67 -51.47 3.28 -23.27
N GLU A 68 -51.84 2.16 -22.64
CA GLU A 68 -51.64 1.92 -21.20
C GLU A 68 -50.15 1.86 -20.83
N ILE A 69 -49.33 1.27 -21.70
CA ILE A 69 -47.87 1.23 -21.52
C ILE A 69 -47.27 2.64 -21.56
N LYS A 70 -47.78 3.50 -22.44
CA LYS A 70 -47.33 4.88 -22.56
C LYS A 70 -47.69 5.71 -21.33
N GLU A 71 -48.93 5.62 -20.85
CA GLU A 71 -49.39 6.34 -19.66
C GLU A 71 -48.65 5.90 -18.39
N ALA A 72 -48.45 4.59 -18.21
CA ALA A 72 -47.64 4.06 -17.12
C ALA A 72 -46.17 4.56 -17.21
N SER A 73 -45.58 4.55 -18.41
CA SER A 73 -44.22 5.06 -18.63
C SER A 73 -44.07 6.54 -18.24
N ASP A 74 -45.04 7.38 -18.62
CA ASP A 74 -45.01 8.81 -18.31
C ASP A 74 -45.20 9.07 -16.81
N PHE A 75 -46.08 8.32 -16.14
CA PHE A 75 -46.23 8.37 -14.68
C PHE A 75 -44.95 7.97 -13.94
N TYR A 76 -44.36 6.82 -14.27
CA TYR A 76 -43.11 6.35 -13.66
C TYR A 76 -41.97 7.36 -13.91
N ARG A 77 -41.86 7.90 -15.12
CA ARG A 77 -40.85 8.91 -15.45
C ARG A 77 -41.01 10.17 -14.61
N ALA A 78 -42.24 10.68 -14.44
CA ALA A 78 -42.51 11.88 -13.65
C ALA A 78 -42.15 11.67 -12.16
N ARG A 79 -42.62 10.57 -11.56
CA ARG A 79 -42.38 10.29 -10.14
C ARG A 79 -40.91 9.98 -9.83
N LEU A 80 -40.24 9.19 -10.68
CA LEU A 80 -38.81 8.90 -10.54
C LEU A 80 -37.96 10.18 -10.67
N ASN A 81 -38.33 11.12 -11.55
CA ASN A 81 -37.64 12.40 -11.67
C ASN A 81 -37.81 13.26 -10.41
N GLU A 82 -39.00 13.27 -9.80
CA GLU A 82 -39.27 13.99 -8.55
C GLU A 82 -38.47 13.41 -7.37
N ILE A 83 -38.52 12.08 -7.21
CA ILE A 83 -37.76 11.34 -6.20
C ILE A 83 -36.27 11.64 -6.34
N LYS A 84 -35.72 11.52 -7.55
CA LYS A 84 -34.29 11.80 -7.81
C LYS A 84 -33.91 13.25 -7.49
N LYS A 85 -34.78 14.22 -7.81
CA LYS A 85 -34.55 15.65 -7.51
C LYS A 85 -34.51 15.93 -6.00
N ASN A 86 -35.41 15.33 -5.22
CA ASN A 86 -35.46 15.55 -3.78
C ASN A 86 -34.30 14.84 -3.06
N LYS A 87 -33.99 13.60 -3.43
CA LYS A 87 -32.79 12.89 -2.98
C LYS A 87 -31.52 13.70 -3.24
N GLN A 88 -31.40 14.33 -4.42
CA GLN A 88 -30.25 15.16 -4.76
C GLN A 88 -30.11 16.38 -3.82
N LYS A 89 -31.21 17.06 -3.47
CA LYS A 89 -31.18 18.19 -2.53
C LYS A 89 -30.74 17.78 -1.14
N LEU A 90 -31.33 16.71 -0.61
CA LEU A 90 -31.00 16.14 0.70
C LEU A 90 -29.54 15.71 0.76
N LYS A 91 -29.02 15.10 -0.30
CA LYS A 91 -27.62 14.71 -0.40
C LYS A 91 -26.67 15.92 -0.37
N ILE A 92 -27.02 17.03 -1.02
CA ILE A 92 -26.23 18.27 -0.96
C ILE A 92 -26.20 18.83 0.48
N GLU A 93 -27.33 18.81 1.18
CA GLU A 93 -27.41 19.26 2.57
C GLU A 93 -26.61 18.36 3.53
N SER A 94 -26.72 17.04 3.37
CA SER A 94 -25.94 16.02 4.10
C SER A 94 -24.42 16.27 3.95
N GLU A 95 -23.94 16.54 2.74
CA GLU A 95 -22.53 16.83 2.48
C GLU A 95 -22.07 18.16 3.12
N SER A 96 -22.92 19.19 3.12
CA SER A 96 -22.63 20.45 3.81
C SER A 96 -22.46 20.25 5.31
N ILE A 97 -23.37 19.49 5.94
CA ILE A 97 -23.34 19.19 7.37
C ILE A 97 -22.12 18.35 7.74
N LYS A 98 -21.77 17.34 6.92
CA LYS A 98 -20.56 16.52 7.12
C LYS A 98 -19.28 17.36 7.08
N LYS A 99 -19.20 18.34 6.17
CA LYS A 99 -18.07 19.26 6.09
C LYS A 99 -17.96 20.12 7.35
N GLU A 100 -19.08 20.62 7.86
CA GLU A 100 -19.13 21.41 9.09
C GLU A 100 -18.70 20.58 10.32
N ILE A 101 -19.19 19.33 10.41
CA ILE A 101 -18.76 18.36 11.42
C ILE A 101 -17.24 18.13 11.35
N GLY A 102 -16.68 17.95 10.15
CA GLY A 102 -15.23 17.76 9.96
C GLY A 102 -14.41 18.94 10.48
N VAL A 103 -14.81 20.17 10.16
CA VAL A 103 -14.15 21.39 10.66
C VAL A 103 -14.23 21.47 12.20
N LEU A 104 -15.39 21.14 12.78
CA LEU A 104 -15.54 21.12 14.24
C LEU A 104 -14.71 20.01 14.91
N PHE A 105 -14.54 18.86 14.25
CA PHE A 105 -13.67 17.78 14.75
C PHE A 105 -12.19 18.15 14.68
N ASP A 106 -11.74 18.83 13.64
CA ASP A 106 -10.36 19.32 13.54
C ASP A 106 -10.09 20.37 14.63
N ALA A 107 -11.06 21.27 14.88
CA ALA A 107 -10.99 22.23 15.97
C ALA A 107 -10.98 21.55 17.36
N LEU A 108 -11.86 20.56 17.56
CA LEU A 108 -11.94 19.78 18.80
C LEU A 108 -10.67 18.97 19.04
N SER A 109 -10.15 18.26 18.05
CA SER A 109 -8.94 17.43 18.18
C SER A 109 -7.71 18.28 18.49
N LYS A 110 -7.58 19.45 17.86
CA LYS A 110 -6.55 20.43 18.19
C LYS A 110 -6.69 20.92 19.64
N ARG A 111 -7.91 21.25 20.08
CA ARG A 111 -8.17 21.74 21.44
C ARG A 111 -7.95 20.66 22.51
N VAL A 112 -8.40 19.44 22.25
CA VAL A 112 -8.15 18.27 23.10
C VAL A 112 -6.65 17.99 23.18
N LYS A 113 -5.88 18.12 22.09
CA LYS A 113 -4.41 18.00 22.12
C LYS A 113 -3.73 19.09 22.97
N GLU A 114 -4.31 20.29 23.02
CA GLU A 114 -3.85 21.37 23.90
C GLU A 114 -4.21 21.13 25.38
N ASP A 115 -5.39 20.56 25.64
CA ASP A 115 -5.92 20.28 26.99
C ASP A 115 -5.35 18.98 27.61
N SER A 116 -5.10 17.95 26.80
CA SER A 116 -4.58 16.65 27.23
C SER A 116 -3.06 16.59 27.11
N LYS A 117 -2.34 17.33 27.95
CA LYS A 117 -0.91 17.04 28.13
C LYS A 117 -0.77 15.80 28.99
N SER A 118 -0.90 14.64 28.36
CA SER A 118 -0.34 13.40 28.89
C SER A 118 1.17 13.45 28.72
N TYR A 119 1.94 13.46 29.80
CA TYR A 119 3.40 13.50 29.71
C TYR A 119 4.03 12.40 30.57
N SER A 120 5.16 11.90 30.07
CA SER A 120 6.05 11.02 30.83
C SER A 120 6.86 11.86 31.81
N LYS A 121 6.60 11.70 33.11
CA LYS A 121 7.42 12.31 34.16
C LYS A 121 8.54 11.36 34.52
N VAL A 122 9.77 11.71 34.16
CA VAL A 122 10.97 11.01 34.63
C VAL A 122 11.57 11.82 35.79
N SER A 123 11.56 11.23 36.98
CA SER A 123 12.14 11.83 38.19
C SER A 123 13.42 11.08 38.55
N PHE A 124 14.48 11.79 38.89
CA PHE A 124 15.73 11.19 39.34
C PHE A 124 16.19 11.82 40.66
N ILE A 125 16.78 10.99 41.53
CA ILE A 125 17.39 11.44 42.78
C ILE A 125 18.89 11.42 42.59
N VAL A 126 19.57 12.53 42.87
CA VAL A 126 21.02 12.67 42.70
C VAL A 126 21.66 12.98 44.05
N LYS A 127 22.65 12.19 44.46
CA LYS A 127 23.52 12.50 45.58
C LYS A 127 24.71 13.32 45.12
N SER A 128 24.99 14.42 45.79
CA SER A 128 26.19 15.21 45.56
C SER A 128 26.69 15.79 46.86
N ASP A 129 28.00 15.72 47.11
CA ASP A 129 28.62 16.25 48.33
C ASP A 129 28.72 17.80 48.28
N GLU A 130 28.65 18.38 47.08
CA GLU A 130 28.60 19.82 46.83
C GLU A 130 27.57 20.15 45.74
N ALA A 131 27.17 21.43 45.65
CA ALA A 131 26.29 21.91 44.60
C ALA A 131 26.92 21.72 43.21
N ILE A 132 26.22 21.04 42.31
CA ILE A 132 26.72 20.71 40.97
C ILE A 132 25.77 21.22 39.88
N ASN A 133 26.34 21.71 38.78
CA ASN A 133 25.63 21.98 37.54
C ASN A 133 26.16 21.01 36.47
N LYS A 134 25.34 20.03 36.07
CA LYS A 134 25.68 19.02 35.05
C LYS A 134 24.50 18.79 34.12
N SER A 135 24.82 18.52 32.86
CA SER A 135 23.85 18.07 31.85
C SER A 135 23.57 16.57 32.00
N PHE A 136 22.30 16.18 31.88
CA PHE A 136 21.87 14.79 31.83
C PHE A 136 21.43 14.43 30.41
N ARG A 137 21.65 13.18 30.00
CA ARG A 137 21.12 12.61 28.75
C ARG A 137 20.09 11.56 29.11
N LEU A 138 18.85 11.76 28.66
CA LEU A 138 17.79 10.75 28.74
C LEU A 138 17.72 10.02 27.39
N SER A 139 17.66 8.69 27.43
CA SER A 139 17.49 7.86 26.24
C SER A 139 16.35 6.88 26.52
N TYR A 140 15.40 6.81 25.59
CA TYR A 140 14.20 6.00 25.71
C TYR A 140 13.79 5.48 24.33
N TYR A 141 13.05 4.38 24.33
CA TYR A 141 12.41 3.86 23.13
C TYR A 141 10.99 4.40 23.04
N VAL A 142 10.59 4.75 21.83
CA VAL A 142 9.20 5.10 21.49
C VAL A 142 8.70 4.10 20.46
N SER A 143 7.45 3.66 20.62
CA SER A 143 6.73 2.94 19.57
C SER A 143 6.13 3.94 18.58
N SER A 144 5.62 3.46 17.45
CA SER A 144 4.87 4.29 16.48
C SER A 144 5.72 5.33 15.75
N ALA A 145 7.01 5.04 15.55
CA ALA A 145 7.88 5.73 14.61
C ALA A 145 8.60 4.72 13.72
N GLY A 146 8.90 5.10 12.48
CA GLY A 146 9.57 4.22 11.53
C GLY A 146 10.01 4.94 10.27
N TRP A 147 10.62 4.19 9.36
CA TRP A 147 11.07 4.72 8.08
C TRP A 147 11.00 3.67 6.96
N LYS A 148 10.97 4.14 5.71
CA LYS A 148 11.03 3.30 4.50
C LYS A 148 12.07 3.85 3.52
N PRO A 149 12.89 3.01 2.89
CA PRO A 149 13.82 3.45 1.86
C PRO A 149 13.11 3.85 0.56
N LEU A 150 13.60 4.90 -0.10
CA LEU A 150 13.15 5.36 -1.41
C LEU A 150 14.37 5.77 -2.25
N TYR A 151 14.35 5.49 -3.54
CA TYR A 151 15.49 5.78 -4.42
C TYR A 151 15.08 6.61 -5.63
N ASP A 152 15.94 7.53 -6.06
CA ASP A 152 15.87 8.10 -7.40
C ASP A 152 17.12 7.69 -8.19
N PHE A 153 16.90 7.06 -9.34
CA PHE A 153 17.93 6.79 -10.33
C PHE A 153 17.88 7.85 -11.42
N ARG A 154 18.92 8.66 -11.56
CA ARG A 154 18.94 9.78 -12.51
C ARG A 154 20.11 9.64 -13.47
N VAL A 155 19.83 9.60 -14.77
CA VAL A 155 20.82 9.53 -15.84
C VAL A 155 20.58 10.68 -16.81
N ASN A 156 21.61 11.49 -17.07
CA ASN A 156 21.53 12.64 -17.98
C ASN A 156 22.03 12.36 -19.40
N GLY A 157 22.75 11.24 -19.58
CA GLY A 157 23.30 10.84 -20.87
C GLY A 157 24.04 9.51 -20.79
N LEU A 158 24.25 8.87 -21.94
CA LEU A 158 24.86 7.53 -22.05
C LEU A 158 26.36 7.48 -21.73
N LYS A 159 26.98 8.63 -21.44
CA LYS A 159 28.39 8.73 -20.99
C LYS A 159 28.51 9.17 -19.54
N ASP A 160 27.40 9.60 -18.94
CA ASP A 160 27.39 10.09 -17.57
C ASP A 160 27.23 8.92 -16.61
N PRO A 161 27.81 8.98 -15.40
CA PRO A 161 27.47 8.05 -14.35
C PRO A 161 26.00 8.20 -13.96
N LEU A 162 25.41 7.13 -13.42
CA LEU A 162 24.10 7.20 -12.80
C LEU A 162 24.21 7.96 -11.48
N ASN A 163 23.36 8.97 -11.28
CA ASN A 163 23.22 9.63 -9.99
C ASN A 163 22.14 8.93 -9.17
N LEU A 164 22.54 8.25 -8.11
CA LEU A 164 21.68 7.58 -7.15
C LEU A 164 21.40 8.52 -5.98
N VAL A 165 20.15 8.94 -5.84
CA VAL A 165 19.67 9.64 -4.64
C VAL A 165 19.01 8.61 -3.74
N TYR A 166 19.58 8.39 -2.56
CA TYR A 166 19.00 7.52 -1.54
C TYR A 166 18.28 8.38 -0.51
N ASN A 167 16.96 8.20 -0.42
CA ASN A 167 16.07 8.88 0.49
C ASN A 167 15.44 7.89 1.49
N ALA A 168 14.86 8.42 2.55
CA ALA A 168 13.96 7.71 3.45
C ALA A 168 12.68 8.52 3.68
N ASN A 169 11.55 7.83 3.71
CA ASN A 169 10.30 8.38 4.23
C ASN A 169 10.23 8.04 5.72
N ILE A 170 10.40 9.04 6.58
CA ILE A 170 10.27 8.91 8.02
C ILE A 170 8.83 9.26 8.41
N PHE A 171 8.24 8.49 9.31
CA PHE A 171 6.91 8.77 9.86
C PHE A 171 6.93 8.54 11.37
N GLN A 172 6.13 9.31 12.09
CA GLN A 172 5.97 9.14 13.53
C GLN A 172 4.61 9.66 14.03
N SER A 173 4.06 8.97 15.02
CA SER A 173 2.85 9.37 15.74
C SER A 173 3.05 9.18 17.25
N THR A 174 4.20 9.62 17.75
CA THR A 174 4.68 9.45 19.13
C THR A 174 4.05 10.44 20.13
N ALA A 175 3.17 11.31 19.65
CA ALA A 175 2.60 12.47 20.33
C ALA A 175 3.60 13.60 20.66
N GLU A 176 4.87 13.46 20.26
CA GLU A 176 5.91 14.47 20.42
C GLU A 176 6.43 14.91 19.04
N ASP A 177 6.37 16.20 18.74
CA ASP A 177 6.99 16.72 17.52
C ASP A 177 8.52 16.72 17.68
N TRP A 178 9.25 16.39 16.62
CA TRP A 178 10.72 16.41 16.64
C TRP A 178 11.24 17.60 15.82
N PRO A 179 11.33 18.81 16.38
CA PRO A 179 11.80 19.99 15.64
C PRO A 179 13.33 19.97 15.49
N ASN A 180 13.82 20.04 14.24
CA ASN A 180 15.24 20.23 13.92
C ASN A 180 16.19 19.24 14.64
N VAL A 181 15.86 17.95 14.59
CA VAL A 181 16.61 16.89 15.26
C VAL A 181 17.63 16.23 14.33
N ASN A 182 18.76 15.80 14.89
CA ASN A 182 19.69 14.92 14.20
C ASN A 182 19.11 13.51 14.18
N ILE A 183 19.07 12.88 13.00
CA ILE A 183 18.44 11.59 12.79
C ILE A 183 19.51 10.55 12.42
N THR A 184 19.40 9.37 13.03
CA THR A 184 20.12 8.17 12.60
C THR A 184 19.09 7.08 12.34
N LEU A 185 19.07 6.55 11.12
CA LEU A 185 18.18 5.47 10.73
C LEU A 185 18.88 4.14 10.95
N SER A 186 18.18 3.14 11.47
CA SER A 186 18.70 1.79 11.65
C SER A 186 17.78 0.76 11.02
N THR A 187 18.37 -0.30 10.46
CA THR A 187 17.63 -1.49 10.02
C THR A 187 17.38 -2.49 11.14
N ASP A 188 17.91 -2.24 12.33
CA ASP A 188 17.63 -3.09 13.49
C ASP A 188 16.15 -3.08 13.82
N ARG A 189 15.66 -4.27 14.18
CA ARG A 189 14.32 -4.45 14.70
C ARG A 189 14.43 -4.95 16.14
N PRO A 190 14.70 -4.06 17.11
CA PRO A 190 14.85 -4.46 18.51
C PRO A 190 13.55 -5.06 19.09
N SER A 191 12.41 -4.80 18.46
CA SER A 191 11.12 -5.43 18.77
C SER A 191 10.93 -6.82 18.15
N LEU A 192 11.89 -7.38 17.40
CA LEU A 192 11.77 -8.75 16.92
C LEU A 192 12.16 -9.71 18.05
N SER A 193 11.33 -10.71 18.36
CA SER A 193 11.67 -11.71 19.36
C SER A 193 12.86 -12.56 18.88
N ASN A 194 13.85 -12.75 19.76
CA ASN A 194 14.97 -13.66 19.53
C ASN A 194 14.62 -15.12 19.88
N ILE A 195 13.36 -15.43 20.16
CA ILE A 195 12.91 -16.78 20.48
C ILE A 195 12.67 -17.56 19.18
N LYS A 196 13.44 -18.65 18.98
CA LYS A 196 13.23 -19.61 17.89
C LYS A 196 11.84 -20.25 18.05
N PRO A 197 10.97 -20.24 17.01
CA PRO A 197 9.73 -20.99 17.06
C PRO A 197 9.98 -22.50 17.10
N ASP A 198 9.07 -23.24 17.71
CA ASP A 198 9.08 -24.70 17.65
C ASP A 198 8.26 -25.21 16.47
N LEU A 199 8.73 -26.30 15.87
CA LEU A 199 8.10 -26.94 14.73
C LEU A 199 7.10 -27.96 15.25
N ASP A 200 5.82 -27.68 15.10
CA ASP A 200 4.77 -28.65 15.41
C ASP A 200 4.77 -29.82 14.41
N THR A 201 4.39 -31.01 14.87
CA THR A 201 4.27 -32.21 14.03
C THR A 201 3.25 -32.00 12.91
N TRP A 202 3.69 -32.18 11.66
CA TRP A 202 2.83 -32.06 10.48
C TRP A 202 2.14 -33.39 10.13
N PHE A 203 0.81 -33.39 10.11
CA PHE A 203 -0.02 -34.53 9.71
C PHE A 203 -0.53 -34.32 8.28
N VAL A 204 -0.31 -35.28 7.39
CA VAL A 204 -0.63 -35.18 5.94
C VAL A 204 -2.15 -35.29 5.68
N ASP A 205 -2.87 -35.98 6.56
CA ASP A 205 -4.30 -36.30 6.48
C ASP A 205 -5.21 -35.29 7.21
N LYS A 206 -4.64 -34.49 8.11
CA LYS A 206 -5.34 -33.37 8.76
C LYS A 206 -4.90 -32.08 8.11
N LYS A 207 -5.87 -31.33 7.56
CA LYS A 207 -5.66 -29.95 7.15
C LYS A 207 -5.51 -29.07 8.40
N VAL A 208 -4.39 -29.21 9.10
CA VAL A 208 -4.00 -28.28 10.17
C VAL A 208 -3.59 -27.00 9.45
N PRO A 209 -4.33 -25.88 9.61
CA PRO A 209 -3.86 -24.63 9.05
C PRO A 209 -2.47 -24.38 9.62
N VAL A 210 -1.47 -24.19 8.74
CA VAL A 210 -0.15 -23.76 9.15
C VAL A 210 -0.35 -22.37 9.74
N ASN A 211 -0.59 -22.32 11.04
CA ASN A 211 -0.53 -21.08 11.79
C ASN A 211 0.95 -20.73 11.85
N LYS A 212 1.42 -19.99 10.84
CA LYS A 212 2.64 -19.19 10.97
C LYS A 212 2.35 -18.23 12.12
N LYS A 213 2.58 -18.66 13.37
CA LYS A 213 2.57 -17.78 14.53
C LYS A 213 3.61 -16.72 14.21
N LYS A 214 3.12 -15.58 13.72
CA LYS A 214 3.92 -14.40 13.51
C LYS A 214 4.22 -13.96 14.93
N PHE A 215 5.42 -14.27 15.42
CA PHE A 215 5.92 -13.75 16.69
C PHE A 215 6.21 -12.27 16.47
N ILE A 216 5.14 -11.48 16.33
CA ILE A 216 5.20 -10.02 16.41
C ILE A 216 5.33 -9.76 17.92
N ALA A 217 6.35 -9.00 18.33
CA ALA A 217 6.33 -8.46 19.69
C ALA A 217 5.01 -7.73 19.94
N ASP A 218 4.53 -7.84 21.16
CA ASP A 218 3.32 -7.20 21.67
C ASP A 218 3.28 -5.72 21.27
N GLY A 219 2.59 -5.41 20.18
CA GLY A 219 2.12 -4.05 19.93
C GLY A 219 0.84 -3.84 20.73
N ILE A 220 0.48 -2.60 21.03
CA ILE A 220 -0.80 -2.31 21.69
C ILE A 220 -1.80 -1.91 20.60
N GLY A 221 -2.98 -2.51 20.61
CA GLY A 221 -4.12 -2.15 19.78
C GLY A 221 -5.28 -1.60 20.60
N THR A 222 -6.29 -1.10 19.90
CA THR A 222 -7.54 -0.61 20.48
C THR A 222 -8.70 -1.42 19.90
N LEU A 223 -9.61 -1.88 20.76
CA LEU A 223 -10.86 -2.51 20.33
C LEU A 223 -12.02 -1.54 20.60
N MET A 224 -12.81 -1.24 19.56
CA MET A 224 -13.99 -0.37 19.65
C MET A 224 -15.21 -1.09 19.09
N GLY A 225 -16.38 -0.77 19.63
CA GLY A 225 -17.63 -1.25 19.09
C GLY A 225 -18.83 -0.75 19.86
N ARG A 226 -20.00 -1.27 19.51
CA ARG A 226 -21.26 -1.06 20.24
C ARG A 226 -21.84 -2.37 20.74
N VAL A 227 -22.59 -2.30 21.82
CA VAL A 227 -23.47 -3.37 22.28
C VAL A 227 -24.90 -2.93 22.03
N GLU A 228 -25.63 -3.71 21.24
CA GLU A 228 -27.00 -3.42 20.84
C GLU A 228 -27.91 -4.62 21.13
N ASP A 229 -29.20 -4.35 21.28
CA ASP A 229 -30.22 -5.38 21.27
C ASP A 229 -30.28 -6.03 19.88
N SER A 230 -30.25 -7.37 19.84
CA SER A 230 -30.22 -8.12 18.59
C SER A 230 -31.48 -7.94 17.72
N GLU A 231 -32.61 -7.59 18.33
CA GLU A 231 -33.90 -7.43 17.67
C GLU A 231 -34.23 -5.97 17.39
N THR A 232 -34.15 -5.09 18.38
CA THR A 232 -34.56 -3.67 18.23
C THR A 232 -33.46 -2.78 17.69
N ARG A 233 -32.20 -3.24 17.71
CA ARG A 233 -30.99 -2.43 17.42
C ARG A 233 -30.81 -1.23 18.35
N GLU A 234 -31.56 -1.16 19.44
CA GLU A 234 -31.36 -0.13 20.45
C GLU A 234 -30.02 -0.35 21.18
N PRO A 235 -29.28 0.72 21.48
CA PRO A 235 -28.04 0.61 22.23
C PRO A 235 -28.31 0.10 23.65
N ILE A 236 -27.47 -0.82 24.12
CA ILE A 236 -27.54 -1.35 25.49
C ILE A 236 -26.50 -0.63 26.34
N PRO A 237 -26.90 0.37 27.15
CA PRO A 237 -25.99 1.08 28.01
C PRO A 237 -25.58 0.24 29.23
N PHE A 238 -24.37 0.50 29.74
CA PHE A 238 -23.83 -0.16 30.92
C PHE A 238 -23.67 -1.70 30.82
N ALA A 239 -23.68 -2.26 29.61
CA ALA A 239 -23.34 -3.66 29.33
C ALA A 239 -21.85 -3.92 29.62
N ASN A 240 -21.55 -5.02 30.30
CA ASN A 240 -20.17 -5.41 30.58
C ASN A 240 -19.57 -6.07 29.34
N VAL A 241 -18.42 -5.57 28.86
CA VAL A 241 -17.66 -6.11 27.73
C VAL A 241 -16.27 -6.54 28.22
N LEU A 242 -16.00 -7.85 28.15
CA LEU A 242 -14.77 -8.48 28.63
C LEU A 242 -13.97 -9.05 27.48
N VAL A 243 -12.66 -8.80 27.48
CA VAL A 243 -11.69 -9.38 26.54
C VAL A 243 -10.96 -10.51 27.25
N MET A 244 -11.01 -11.71 26.68
CA MET A 244 -10.48 -12.94 27.27
C MET A 244 -9.45 -13.59 26.33
N LYS A 245 -8.47 -14.26 26.92
CA LYS A 245 -7.48 -15.07 26.20
C LYS A 245 -7.32 -16.39 26.94
N ASP A 246 -7.45 -17.50 26.22
CA ASP A 246 -7.36 -18.86 26.79
C ASP A 246 -8.29 -19.09 28.01
N GLY A 247 -9.50 -18.49 27.98
CA GLY A 247 -10.49 -18.58 29.07
C GLY A 247 -10.23 -17.68 30.29
N VAL A 248 -9.18 -16.85 30.27
CA VAL A 248 -8.86 -15.90 31.35
C VAL A 248 -9.16 -14.47 30.90
N THR A 249 -9.80 -13.67 31.76
CA THR A 249 -10.07 -12.25 31.48
C THR A 249 -8.77 -11.44 31.49
N VAL A 250 -8.52 -10.73 30.39
CA VAL A 250 -7.35 -9.87 30.19
C VAL A 250 -7.67 -8.43 30.59
N THR A 251 -8.83 -7.91 30.16
CA THR A 251 -9.31 -6.54 30.48
C THR A 251 -10.81 -6.43 30.16
N GLY A 252 -11.45 -5.32 30.52
CA GLY A 252 -12.87 -5.08 30.20
C GLY A 252 -13.34 -3.67 30.57
N VAL A 253 -14.48 -3.29 30.01
CA VAL A 253 -15.17 -2.00 30.27
C VAL A 253 -16.68 -2.20 30.31
N THR A 254 -17.41 -1.17 30.70
CA THR A 254 -18.86 -1.07 30.49
C THR A 254 -19.16 -0.16 29.32
N THR A 255 -20.25 -0.41 28.60
CA THR A 255 -20.73 0.52 27.56
C THR A 255 -21.24 1.83 28.14
N ASP A 256 -21.13 2.91 27.37
CA ASP A 256 -21.71 4.21 27.70
C ASP A 256 -23.23 4.28 27.44
N SER A 257 -23.84 5.46 27.60
CA SER A 257 -25.28 5.66 27.38
C SER A 257 -25.75 5.37 25.94
N ASP A 258 -24.83 5.35 24.98
CA ASP A 258 -25.10 5.06 23.57
C ASP A 258 -24.70 3.63 23.19
N GLY A 259 -24.44 2.77 24.19
CA GLY A 259 -24.04 1.39 23.98
C GLY A 259 -22.61 1.24 23.44
N LYS A 260 -21.80 2.30 23.36
CA LYS A 260 -20.44 2.23 22.81
C LYS A 260 -19.43 1.79 23.86
N TYR A 261 -18.40 1.09 23.41
CA TYR A 261 -17.26 0.73 24.25
C TYR A 261 -15.93 0.96 23.52
N ILE A 262 -14.90 1.30 24.30
CA ILE A 262 -13.52 1.46 23.84
C ILE A 262 -12.62 0.78 24.86
N ILE A 263 -11.86 -0.22 24.42
CA ILE A 263 -10.89 -0.93 25.26
C ILE A 263 -9.49 -0.67 24.70
N ARG A 264 -8.70 0.06 25.49
CA ARG A 264 -7.27 0.33 25.26
C ARG A 264 -6.56 0.56 26.60
N PRO A 265 -5.30 0.11 26.76
CA PRO A 265 -4.49 -0.67 25.82
C PRO A 265 -4.85 -2.17 25.82
N ILE A 266 -4.88 -2.83 24.65
CA ILE A 266 -4.91 -4.30 24.56
C ILE A 266 -3.66 -4.75 23.79
N PRO A 267 -2.88 -5.73 24.27
CA PRO A 267 -1.82 -6.31 23.46
C PRO A 267 -2.38 -6.84 22.13
N SER A 268 -1.61 -6.74 21.04
CA SER A 268 -2.04 -7.17 19.73
C SER A 268 -2.09 -8.70 19.70
N GLY A 269 -3.19 -9.26 19.20
CA GLY A 269 -3.43 -10.70 19.22
C GLY A 269 -4.88 -11.04 18.95
N CYS A 270 -5.21 -12.33 18.97
CA CYS A 270 -6.59 -12.79 18.87
C CYS A 270 -7.15 -13.01 20.28
N TYR A 271 -8.37 -12.53 20.51
CA TYR A 271 -9.06 -12.61 21.79
C TYR A 271 -10.50 -13.11 21.60
N ASP A 272 -11.06 -13.68 22.67
CA ASP A 272 -12.48 -13.94 22.78
C ASP A 272 -13.13 -12.75 23.50
N VAL A 273 -14.18 -12.15 22.92
CA VAL A 273 -14.85 -10.98 23.49
C VAL A 273 -16.23 -11.38 23.97
N LYS A 274 -16.50 -11.18 25.25
CA LYS A 274 -17.75 -11.57 25.91
C LYS A 274 -18.51 -10.35 26.41
N ALA A 275 -19.77 -10.23 26.02
CA ALA A 275 -20.68 -9.20 26.54
C ALA A 275 -21.76 -9.80 27.43
N THR A 276 -22.11 -9.11 28.51
CA THR A 276 -23.18 -9.50 29.45
C THR A 276 -23.94 -8.29 29.96
N PHE A 277 -25.26 -8.42 30.04
CA PHE A 277 -26.12 -7.43 30.66
C PHE A 277 -27.33 -8.13 31.31
N VAL A 278 -27.87 -7.52 32.37
CA VAL A 278 -28.98 -8.13 33.12
C VAL A 278 -30.23 -8.19 32.24
N GLY A 279 -30.88 -9.35 32.17
CA GLY A 279 -32.04 -9.58 31.30
C GLY A 279 -31.70 -10.03 29.88
N TYR A 280 -30.42 -10.30 29.60
CA TYR A 280 -29.92 -10.77 28.30
C TYR A 280 -29.06 -12.04 28.45
N GLU A 281 -29.07 -12.88 27.41
CA GLU A 281 -28.16 -14.03 27.32
C GLU A 281 -26.72 -13.56 27.07
N PRO A 282 -25.72 -14.10 27.80
CA PRO A 282 -24.31 -13.81 27.54
C PRO A 282 -23.89 -14.17 26.11
N MET A 283 -23.27 -13.23 25.40
CA MET A 283 -22.76 -13.42 24.04
C MET A 283 -21.23 -13.46 24.04
N GLU A 284 -20.64 -14.40 23.31
CA GLU A 284 -19.19 -14.56 23.18
C GLU A 284 -18.78 -14.66 21.70
N ILE A 285 -17.90 -13.76 21.26
CA ILE A 285 -17.34 -13.72 19.90
C ILE A 285 -15.91 -14.20 19.95
N LYS A 286 -15.61 -15.27 19.21
CA LYS A 286 -14.28 -15.91 19.19
C LYS A 286 -13.38 -15.37 18.10
N ASN A 287 -12.08 -15.36 18.37
CA ASN A 287 -11.02 -14.97 17.42
C ASN A 287 -11.11 -13.51 16.90
N VAL A 288 -11.46 -12.55 17.77
CA VAL A 288 -11.42 -11.13 17.44
C VAL A 288 -9.96 -10.67 17.33
N GLU A 289 -9.55 -10.25 16.13
CA GLU A 289 -8.17 -9.84 15.86
C GLU A 289 -7.94 -8.37 16.27
N VAL A 290 -7.09 -8.15 17.26
CA VAL A 290 -6.60 -6.84 17.68
C VAL A 290 -5.26 -6.56 17.00
N LYS A 291 -5.25 -5.60 16.07
CA LYS A 291 -4.05 -5.25 15.28
C LYS A 291 -3.18 -4.23 16.03
N PRO A 292 -1.84 -4.35 15.96
CA PRO A 292 -0.94 -3.38 16.58
C PRO A 292 -1.09 -2.01 15.92
N ASP A 293 -1.09 -0.94 16.74
CA ASP A 293 -1.17 0.46 16.29
C ASP A 293 -2.38 0.77 15.39
N LYS A 294 -3.46 -0.04 15.50
CA LYS A 294 -4.70 0.12 14.75
C LYS A 294 -5.92 -0.06 15.65
N ILE A 295 -7.02 0.54 15.23
CA ILE A 295 -8.34 0.32 15.83
C ILE A 295 -8.95 -0.90 15.13
N SER A 296 -9.25 -1.93 15.91
CA SER A 296 -10.10 -3.05 15.51
C SER A 296 -11.54 -2.74 15.91
N PHE A 297 -12.49 -2.96 15.01
CA PHE A 297 -13.91 -2.73 15.26
C PHE A 297 -14.65 -4.06 15.44
N GLN A 298 -15.48 -4.15 16.48
CA GLN A 298 -16.31 -5.33 16.73
C GLN A 298 -17.60 -4.93 17.45
N ASP A 299 -18.73 -4.92 16.76
CA ASP A 299 -20.03 -4.74 17.40
C ASP A 299 -20.55 -6.08 17.97
N ILE A 300 -21.36 -6.01 19.02
CA ILE A 300 -21.88 -7.17 19.76
C ILE A 300 -23.40 -7.01 19.91
N TYR A 301 -24.13 -8.08 19.65
CA TYR A 301 -25.59 -8.09 19.72
C TYR A 301 -26.05 -9.06 20.81
N LEU A 302 -26.81 -8.60 21.80
CA LEU A 302 -27.32 -9.40 22.90
C LEU A 302 -28.78 -9.81 22.67
N ILE A 303 -29.15 -11.01 23.11
CA ILE A 303 -30.50 -11.56 23.00
C ILE A 303 -31.20 -11.43 24.35
N SER A 304 -32.38 -10.79 24.40
CA SER A 304 -33.20 -10.66 25.62
C SER A 304 -33.70 -12.04 26.12
N THR A 305 -33.74 -12.25 27.44
CA THR A 305 -34.19 -13.52 28.07
C THR A 305 -35.73 -13.64 28.24
N SER A 306 -36.53 -12.83 27.52
CA SER A 306 -38.00 -12.83 27.64
C SER A 306 -38.68 -14.01 26.93
N VAL A 307 -39.56 -14.76 27.64
CA VAL A 307 -40.49 -15.74 27.03
C VAL A 307 -41.61 -14.99 26.27
N PRO A 308 -41.91 -15.35 25.01
CA PRO A 308 -42.84 -14.60 24.17
C PRO A 308 -44.31 -14.95 24.45
N LEU A 309 -45.18 -13.94 24.49
CA LEU A 309 -46.63 -14.09 24.28
C LEU A 309 -46.94 -13.72 22.82
N ASN A 310 -47.62 -14.62 22.11
CA ASN A 310 -47.91 -14.50 20.67
C ASN A 310 -49.13 -13.61 20.35
N GLU A 311 -49.07 -13.07 19.12
CA GLU A 311 -50.05 -12.34 18.26
C GLU A 311 -50.05 -10.81 18.36
N TYR A 312 -49.97 -10.01 17.28
CA TYR A 312 -49.77 -10.21 15.82
C TYR A 312 -49.29 -8.87 15.18
N VAL A 313 -48.83 -8.92 13.91
CA VAL A 313 -48.50 -7.83 12.94
C VAL A 313 -47.00 -7.37 12.95
N VAL A 314 -46.08 -7.93 12.13
CA VAL A 314 -45.78 -7.67 10.67
C VAL A 314 -44.91 -6.38 10.52
N VAL A 315 -43.66 -6.29 10.00
CA VAL A 315 -42.71 -7.08 9.15
C VAL A 315 -41.29 -6.47 9.41
N GLU A 316 -40.22 -7.24 9.72
CA GLU A 316 -39.01 -7.53 8.85
C GLU A 316 -38.32 -6.26 8.25
N TYR A 317 -36.99 -6.05 8.15
CA TYR A 317 -35.81 -6.92 7.99
C TYR A 317 -34.52 -6.05 7.96
N CYS A 318 -33.39 -6.69 8.28
CA CYS A 318 -31.97 -6.28 8.39
C CYS A 318 -31.32 -5.17 7.50
N MET A 319 -30.31 -4.52 8.12
CA MET A 319 -29.01 -4.01 7.62
C MET A 319 -28.57 -4.54 6.22
N PRO A 320 -27.86 -3.79 5.35
CA PRO A 320 -26.46 -3.39 5.64
C PRO A 320 -25.88 -2.12 4.92
N VAL A 321 -24.99 -1.36 5.56
CA VAL A 321 -23.50 -1.30 5.39
C VAL A 321 -22.96 -0.57 4.12
N ASN A 322 -22.11 0.43 4.40
CA ASN A 322 -20.94 0.91 3.65
C ASN A 322 -21.06 1.73 2.35
N SER A 323 -20.46 2.93 2.46
CA SER A 323 -19.26 3.40 1.72
C SER A 323 -19.19 3.30 0.20
N LYS A 324 -18.82 4.45 -0.40
CA LYS A 324 -17.68 4.68 -1.34
C LYS A 324 -17.60 3.81 -2.60
N GLU A 325 -17.06 4.21 -3.74
CA GLU A 325 -16.51 5.42 -4.36
C GLU A 325 -16.25 4.98 -5.81
N ASN A 326 -16.30 5.93 -6.75
CA ASN A 326 -15.42 6.14 -7.91
C ASN A 326 -16.25 6.77 -9.04
N THR A 327 -15.80 7.83 -9.70
CA THR A 327 -14.50 7.90 -10.36
C THR A 327 -14.12 9.37 -10.62
N TYR A 328 -12.83 9.67 -10.49
CA TYR A 328 -12.08 10.81 -11.06
C TYR A 328 -12.39 11.04 -12.57
N PRO A 329 -11.87 12.09 -13.26
CA PRO A 329 -11.07 13.24 -12.78
C PRO A 329 -11.51 14.60 -13.40
N ARG A 330 -11.07 15.72 -12.79
CA ARG A 330 -10.18 16.63 -13.53
C ARG A 330 -9.49 17.66 -12.65
N ASP A 331 -8.20 17.79 -12.95
CA ASP A 331 -7.21 18.71 -12.44
C ASP A 331 -7.60 20.18 -12.61
N THR A 332 -7.30 20.96 -11.57
CA THR A 332 -6.71 22.30 -11.72
C THR A 332 -6.06 22.69 -10.39
N GLN A 333 -4.77 23.02 -10.44
CA GLN A 333 -4.02 23.44 -9.27
C GLN A 333 -4.42 24.86 -8.80
N PRO A 334 -4.82 25.02 -7.53
CA PRO A 334 -5.03 26.32 -6.93
C PRO A 334 -3.75 26.88 -6.32
N ARG A 335 -3.72 28.20 -6.23
CA ARG A 335 -2.66 29.11 -5.76
C ARG A 335 -2.05 28.81 -4.37
N GLU A 336 -2.56 27.83 -3.63
CA GLU A 336 -2.09 27.44 -2.29
C GLU A 336 -0.82 26.57 -2.31
N GLU A 337 -0.51 25.90 -3.43
CA GLU A 337 0.78 25.20 -3.59
C GLU A 337 1.96 26.16 -3.81
N ILE A 338 1.69 27.36 -4.31
CA ILE A 338 2.70 28.42 -4.51
C ILE A 338 3.19 28.99 -3.16
N ALA A 339 2.44 28.77 -2.07
CA ALA A 339 2.76 29.27 -0.73
C ALA A 339 3.52 28.28 0.18
N LYS A 340 3.71 27.02 -0.25
CA LYS A 340 4.38 25.97 0.55
C LYS A 340 5.85 25.72 0.17
N MET A 341 6.45 26.56 -0.68
CA MET A 341 7.87 26.47 -1.05
C MET A 341 8.76 27.27 -0.10
N SER A 342 9.84 26.67 0.42
CA SER A 342 10.76 27.34 1.35
C SER A 342 11.99 27.91 0.64
N GLY A 343 12.02 29.24 0.47
CA GLY A 343 13.18 30.03 0.01
C GLY A 343 12.81 31.23 -0.88
N ARG A 344 12.83 32.45 -0.33
CA ARG A 344 12.68 33.70 -1.12
C ARG A 344 14.04 34.17 -1.67
N SER A 345 14.47 33.63 -2.81
CA SER A 345 15.45 34.29 -3.69
C SER A 345 15.12 34.00 -5.15
N ALA A 346 15.31 35.00 -6.02
CA ALA A 346 14.87 34.98 -7.41
C ALA A 346 15.63 33.97 -8.29
N GLU A 347 16.82 33.50 -7.88
CA GLU A 347 17.53 32.42 -8.57
C GLU A 347 16.87 31.02 -8.38
N SER A 348 16.15 30.78 -7.29
CA SER A 348 15.56 29.46 -6.97
C SER A 348 14.31 29.10 -7.80
N ILE A 349 13.75 30.07 -8.52
CA ILE A 349 12.52 29.90 -9.32
C ILE A 349 12.84 29.47 -10.77
N ALA A 350 14.12 29.39 -11.16
CA ALA A 350 14.51 29.11 -12.54
C ALA A 350 14.78 27.61 -12.89
N ILE A 351 14.48 26.62 -12.03
CA ILE A 351 14.85 25.20 -12.30
C ILE A 351 13.65 24.25 -12.50
N VAL A 352 12.39 24.69 -12.35
CA VAL A 352 11.21 23.79 -12.48
C VAL A 352 10.54 23.85 -13.87
N VAL A 353 11.20 24.39 -14.89
CA VAL A 353 10.78 24.26 -16.29
C VAL A 353 11.94 23.74 -17.11
N GLY A 354 11.69 22.72 -17.94
CA GLY A 354 12.68 22.19 -18.87
C GLY A 354 13.20 23.28 -19.81
N GLY A 355 14.53 23.39 -19.87
CA GLY A 355 15.26 24.09 -20.94
C GLY A 355 15.87 25.44 -20.56
N VAL A 356 16.95 25.46 -19.76
CA VAL A 356 18.01 26.49 -19.82
C VAL A 356 19.36 25.84 -19.49
N ASN A 357 20.39 26.20 -20.27
CA ASN A 357 21.74 25.66 -20.22
C ASN A 357 22.69 26.78 -19.75
N ASN A 358 23.65 26.52 -18.86
CA ASN A 358 24.90 27.27 -18.88
C ASN A 358 26.07 26.50 -18.26
N GLN A 359 27.10 26.31 -19.07
CA GLN A 359 28.39 25.73 -18.71
C GLN A 359 29.22 26.74 -17.90
N LYS A 360 29.92 26.30 -16.84
CA LYS A 360 31.40 26.14 -16.87
C LYS A 360 31.99 25.77 -15.51
N THR A 361 32.93 24.83 -15.61
CA THR A 361 34.16 24.62 -14.83
C THR A 361 34.05 24.34 -13.33
N GLY A 362 34.11 23.03 -13.03
CA GLY A 362 35.26 22.44 -12.35
C GLY A 362 35.53 22.88 -10.92
N GLU A 363 34.92 22.18 -9.97
CA GLU A 363 35.63 21.65 -8.80
C GLU A 363 34.81 20.54 -8.13
N VAL A 364 35.49 19.47 -7.76
CA VAL A 364 34.92 18.32 -7.05
C VAL A 364 34.76 18.74 -5.60
N ILE A 365 33.51 18.81 -5.10
CA ILE A 365 33.25 18.98 -3.67
C ILE A 365 32.61 17.68 -3.17
N PHE A 366 33.37 16.93 -2.39
CA PHE A 366 32.84 15.92 -1.49
C PHE A 366 32.18 16.66 -0.33
N ILE A 367 30.85 16.61 -0.22
CA ILE A 367 30.13 17.03 0.99
C ILE A 367 29.46 15.79 1.57
N GLY A 368 29.95 15.33 2.71
CA GLY A 368 29.42 14.19 3.46
C GLY A 368 30.48 13.10 3.64
N GLY A 369 31.31 13.25 4.68
CA GLY A 369 32.24 12.21 5.12
C GLY A 369 31.47 11.11 5.84
N TYR A 370 31.60 9.87 5.37
CA TYR A 370 30.96 8.69 5.94
C TYR A 370 31.89 7.94 6.90
N GLU A 371 31.34 7.53 8.03
CA GLU A 371 31.75 6.34 8.77
C GLU A 371 30.53 5.41 8.91
N SER A 372 30.46 4.32 8.13
CA SER A 372 29.70 3.14 8.56
C SER A 372 30.40 2.59 9.78
N ASN A 373 29.72 2.54 10.92
CA ASN A 373 30.01 1.47 11.86
C ASN A 373 29.13 0.28 11.49
N THR A 374 29.74 -0.74 10.90
CA THR A 374 29.10 -2.05 10.77
C THR A 374 29.11 -2.71 12.15
N ASN A 375 28.05 -2.52 12.93
CA ASN A 375 27.69 -3.51 13.94
C ASN A 375 27.15 -4.72 13.18
N ILE A 376 27.62 -5.92 13.52
CA ILE A 376 27.74 -7.10 12.63
C ILE A 376 26.38 -7.67 12.12
N THR A 377 25.25 -7.03 12.42
CA THR A 377 23.89 -7.47 12.05
C THR A 377 22.96 -6.37 11.50
N SER A 378 23.37 -5.10 11.51
CA SER A 378 22.50 -3.98 11.12
C SER A 378 23.22 -2.81 10.47
N LEU A 379 22.48 -2.09 9.63
CA LEU A 379 22.96 -0.91 8.92
C LEU A 379 22.43 0.34 9.62
N GLU A 380 23.34 1.25 9.93
CA GLU A 380 23.02 2.58 10.45
C GLU A 380 23.34 3.65 9.40
N TYR A 381 22.39 4.56 9.19
CA TYR A 381 22.51 5.69 8.29
C TYR A 381 22.36 6.99 9.08
N LYS A 382 23.48 7.69 9.27
CA LYS A 382 23.49 8.99 9.92
C LYS A 382 23.12 10.07 8.91
N ILE A 383 22.16 10.91 9.25
CA ILE A 383 21.73 12.04 8.42
C ILE A 383 22.45 13.30 8.91
N ASP A 384 23.23 13.92 8.02
CA ASP A 384 24.08 15.07 8.37
C ASP A 384 23.30 16.37 8.57
N VAL A 385 22.11 16.48 7.98
CA VAL A 385 21.25 17.65 8.06
C VAL A 385 20.10 17.38 9.03
N PRO A 386 19.84 18.24 10.02
CA PRO A 386 18.71 18.07 10.92
C PRO A 386 17.38 18.27 10.18
N TYR A 387 16.37 17.50 10.58
CA TYR A 387 15.02 17.56 10.02
C TYR A 387 13.98 17.77 11.11
N SER A 388 12.84 18.38 10.75
CA SER A 388 11.67 18.48 11.62
C SER A 388 10.64 17.42 11.23
N ILE A 389 10.27 16.54 12.16
CA ILE A 389 9.29 15.46 11.94
C ILE A 389 8.10 15.62 12.91
N PRO A 390 6.97 16.18 12.46
CA PRO A 390 5.73 16.28 13.24
C PRO A 390 5.15 14.92 13.64
N SER A 391 4.42 14.90 14.76
CA SER A 391 3.70 13.71 15.24
C SER A 391 2.29 13.66 14.68
N ASP A 392 2.18 13.50 13.36
CA ASP A 392 0.91 13.44 12.64
C ASP A 392 0.73 12.14 11.84
N GLY A 393 1.71 11.24 11.88
CA GLY A 393 1.71 9.98 11.15
C GLY A 393 1.96 10.12 9.65
N ASN A 394 2.18 11.33 9.12
CA ASN A 394 2.51 11.53 7.71
C ASN A 394 3.95 11.11 7.42
N GLU A 395 4.22 10.80 6.14
CA GLU A 395 5.55 10.45 5.66
C GLU A 395 6.33 11.70 5.23
N TYR A 396 7.53 11.87 5.77
CA TYR A 396 8.44 12.98 5.47
C TYR A 396 9.71 12.44 4.81
N GLY A 397 9.95 12.89 3.57
CA GLY A 397 11.14 12.53 2.80
C GLY A 397 12.39 13.23 3.33
N VAL A 398 13.39 12.43 3.69
CA VAL A 398 14.73 12.90 4.05
C VAL A 398 15.75 12.32 3.09
N LYS A 399 16.76 13.11 2.73
CA LYS A 399 17.87 12.62 1.90
C LYS A 399 18.91 11.96 2.79
N ILE A 400 19.17 10.68 2.56
CA ILE A 400 20.24 9.94 3.25
C ILE A 400 21.57 10.28 2.57
N GLN A 401 21.67 10.04 1.27
CA GLN A 401 22.89 10.29 0.52
C GLN A 401 22.63 10.45 -0.98
N GLU A 402 23.62 10.96 -1.68
CA GLU A 402 23.62 11.11 -3.13
C GLU A 402 24.98 10.68 -3.68
N VAL A 403 24.99 9.66 -4.54
CA VAL A 403 26.22 9.02 -5.03
C VAL A 403 26.17 8.88 -6.54
N LYS A 404 27.28 9.25 -7.20
CA LYS A 404 27.48 8.98 -8.63
C LYS A 404 28.11 7.61 -8.79
N VAL A 405 27.42 6.71 -9.48
CA VAL A 405 27.84 5.33 -9.69
C VAL A 405 28.15 5.09 -11.17
N PRO A 406 29.32 4.54 -11.52
CA PRO A 406 29.58 4.12 -12.88
C PRO A 406 28.65 2.97 -13.25
N VAL A 407 28.01 3.07 -14.42
CA VAL A 407 27.11 2.06 -14.96
C VAL A 407 27.48 1.76 -16.41
N ASN A 408 27.16 0.55 -16.86
CA ASN A 408 27.24 0.17 -18.26
C ASN A 408 25.87 0.32 -18.90
N TYR A 409 25.76 1.05 -20.01
CA TYR A 409 24.50 1.21 -20.72
C TYR A 409 24.39 0.17 -21.82
N VAL A 410 23.31 -0.63 -21.78
CA VAL A 410 23.07 -1.68 -22.76
C VAL A 410 21.65 -1.58 -23.32
N TYR A 411 21.51 -1.92 -24.60
CA TYR A 411 20.20 -2.13 -25.19
C TYR A 411 19.85 -3.62 -25.10
N SER A 412 18.68 -3.95 -24.58
CA SER A 412 18.21 -5.34 -24.47
C SER A 412 16.74 -5.48 -24.86
N CYS A 413 16.37 -6.58 -25.54
CA CYS A 413 14.97 -6.92 -25.86
C CYS A 413 14.66 -8.41 -25.67
N VAL A 414 13.38 -8.68 -25.44
CA VAL A 414 12.79 -10.03 -25.38
C VAL A 414 11.58 -10.08 -26.32
N PRO A 415 11.77 -10.13 -27.65
CA PRO A 415 10.71 -9.91 -28.63
C PRO A 415 9.60 -10.98 -28.64
N LYS A 416 9.80 -12.10 -27.94
CA LYS A 416 8.72 -13.05 -27.64
C LYS A 416 7.66 -12.48 -26.69
N LEU A 417 8.04 -11.55 -25.81
CA LEU A 417 7.17 -10.93 -24.82
C LEU A 417 6.79 -9.49 -25.20
N ASP A 418 7.75 -8.72 -25.67
CA ASP A 418 7.58 -7.33 -26.08
C ASP A 418 8.60 -7.00 -27.18
N ASN A 419 8.11 -6.47 -28.30
CA ASN A 419 8.94 -6.10 -29.45
C ASN A 419 9.71 -4.79 -29.24
N ASP A 420 9.52 -4.08 -28.13
CA ASP A 420 10.32 -2.88 -27.86
C ASP A 420 11.73 -3.24 -27.35
N ILE A 421 12.71 -2.39 -27.71
CA ILE A 421 14.03 -2.40 -27.09
C ILE A 421 14.00 -1.57 -25.80
N PHE A 422 14.77 -1.99 -24.80
CA PHE A 422 14.94 -1.27 -23.54
C PHE A 422 16.38 -0.82 -23.40
N LEU A 423 16.57 0.47 -23.07
CA LEU A 423 17.83 1.00 -22.60
C LEU A 423 17.96 0.69 -21.10
N ILE A 424 19.01 -0.02 -20.71
CA ILE A 424 19.23 -0.50 -19.34
C ILE A 424 20.56 0.07 -18.83
N ALA A 425 20.56 0.60 -17.61
CA ALA A 425 21.77 0.88 -16.86
C ALA A 425 22.11 -0.32 -15.98
N GLU A 426 23.27 -0.93 -16.23
CA GLU A 426 23.81 -2.04 -15.45
C GLU A 426 24.82 -1.52 -14.44
N MET A 427 24.47 -1.62 -13.17
CA MET A 427 25.30 -1.23 -12.05
C MET A 427 25.96 -2.47 -11.43
N THR A 428 27.27 -2.58 -11.60
CA THR A 428 28.08 -3.62 -10.96
C THR A 428 28.51 -3.19 -9.56
N ASN A 429 28.78 -4.15 -8.67
CA ASN A 429 29.25 -3.87 -7.30
C ASN A 429 28.28 -3.01 -6.45
N TRP A 430 26.99 -3.01 -6.79
CA TRP A 430 25.96 -2.25 -6.08
C TRP A 430 25.82 -2.65 -4.61
N ALA A 431 26.23 -3.87 -4.25
CA ALA A 431 26.26 -4.36 -2.87
C ALA A 431 27.10 -3.48 -1.92
N LYS A 432 28.12 -2.77 -2.42
CA LYS A 432 28.93 -1.84 -1.61
C LYS A 432 28.18 -0.59 -1.17
N LEU A 433 27.05 -0.30 -1.81
CA LEU A 433 26.23 0.87 -1.52
C LEU A 433 25.26 0.61 -0.34
N ASN A 434 25.22 -0.63 0.19
CA ASN A 434 24.35 -1.03 1.30
C ASN A 434 22.88 -0.60 1.06
N LEU A 435 22.38 -0.81 -0.16
CA LEU A 435 20.99 -0.49 -0.51
C LEU A 435 20.05 -1.51 0.14
N LEU A 436 18.90 -1.02 0.59
CA LEU A 436 17.80 -1.83 1.10
C LEU A 436 16.74 -2.07 0.02
N SER A 437 15.96 -3.14 0.16
CA SER A 437 14.82 -3.34 -0.72
C SER A 437 13.82 -2.20 -0.57
N GLY A 438 13.38 -1.60 -1.68
CA GLY A 438 12.52 -0.42 -1.65
C GLY A 438 12.15 0.11 -3.02
N GLN A 439 11.18 1.03 -3.04
CA GLN A 439 10.68 1.65 -4.26
C GLN A 439 11.70 2.62 -4.85
N SER A 440 11.75 2.67 -6.18
CA SER A 440 12.66 3.54 -6.92
C SER A 440 11.94 4.26 -8.05
N SER A 441 12.27 5.53 -8.23
CA SER A 441 11.86 6.36 -9.36
C SER A 441 13.01 6.47 -10.35
N ILE A 442 12.71 6.40 -11.63
CA ILE A 442 13.70 6.38 -12.70
C ILE A 442 13.53 7.64 -13.54
N TYR A 443 14.65 8.36 -13.75
CA TYR A 443 14.72 9.57 -14.54
C TYR A 443 15.81 9.44 -15.60
N TYR A 444 15.45 9.72 -16.85
CA TYR A 444 16.37 9.76 -17.97
C TYR A 444 16.25 11.10 -18.70
N ASN A 445 17.37 11.79 -18.89
CA ASN A 445 17.46 13.15 -19.44
C ASN A 445 16.55 14.17 -18.70
N GLY A 446 16.47 14.04 -17.37
CA GLY A 446 15.63 14.89 -16.52
C GLY A 446 14.12 14.56 -16.59
N ILE A 447 13.71 13.57 -17.37
CA ILE A 447 12.31 13.15 -17.52
C ILE A 447 12.07 11.89 -16.69
N PHE A 448 10.98 11.85 -15.94
CA PHE A 448 10.53 10.64 -15.24
C PHE A 448 10.08 9.58 -16.26
N THR A 449 10.69 8.40 -16.23
CA THR A 449 10.45 7.32 -17.19
C THR A 449 9.78 6.10 -16.59
N GLY A 450 9.75 5.98 -15.26
CA GLY A 450 9.02 4.91 -14.59
C GLY A 450 9.40 4.70 -13.13
N GLN A 451 8.85 3.63 -12.56
CA GLN A 451 9.16 3.15 -11.22
C GLN A 451 9.62 1.70 -11.28
N SER A 452 10.42 1.31 -10.31
CA SER A 452 10.86 -0.06 -10.10
C SER A 452 11.07 -0.34 -8.62
N GLU A 453 11.35 -1.57 -8.27
CA GLU A 453 11.69 -1.97 -6.91
C GLU A 453 13.12 -2.52 -6.88
N ILE A 454 13.93 -2.01 -5.96
CA ILE A 454 15.21 -2.61 -5.64
C ILE A 454 14.93 -3.84 -4.79
N ASP A 455 15.43 -5.00 -5.22
CA ASP A 455 15.50 -6.19 -4.38
C ASP A 455 16.93 -6.38 -3.88
N ALA A 456 17.18 -5.93 -2.64
CA ALA A 456 18.48 -6.06 -1.99
C ALA A 456 18.85 -7.52 -1.64
N GLN A 457 17.90 -8.45 -1.71
CA GLN A 457 18.13 -9.88 -1.46
C GLN A 457 18.51 -10.66 -2.72
N SER A 458 18.51 -9.99 -3.87
CA SER A 458 18.87 -10.62 -5.14
C SER A 458 20.33 -11.10 -5.10
N MET A 459 20.57 -12.38 -5.39
CA MET A 459 21.92 -12.94 -5.53
C MET A 459 22.62 -12.54 -6.85
N LYS A 460 22.19 -11.44 -7.48
CA LYS A 460 22.74 -10.96 -8.75
C LYS A 460 23.88 -9.96 -8.50
N ASP A 461 25.00 -10.18 -9.16
CA ASP A 461 26.17 -9.29 -9.08
C ASP A 461 25.95 -7.92 -9.75
N THR A 462 24.92 -7.83 -10.60
CA THR A 462 24.56 -6.64 -11.37
C THR A 462 23.11 -6.24 -11.10
N LEU A 463 22.90 -4.98 -10.72
CA LEU A 463 21.59 -4.38 -10.65
C LEU A 463 21.26 -3.71 -11.99
N SER A 464 20.20 -4.16 -12.64
CA SER A 464 19.76 -3.66 -13.95
C SER A 464 18.57 -2.71 -13.77
N ILE A 465 18.71 -1.48 -14.26
CA ILE A 465 17.68 -0.44 -14.15
C ILE A 465 17.21 -0.09 -15.57
N SER A 466 15.94 -0.37 -15.88
CA SER A 466 15.36 -0.04 -17.18
C SER A 466 15.06 1.45 -17.26
N LEU A 467 15.81 2.17 -18.09
CA LEU A 467 15.74 3.63 -18.18
C LEU A 467 14.63 4.10 -19.10
N ASN A 468 14.50 3.51 -20.29
CA ASN A 468 13.51 3.90 -21.28
C ASN A 468 13.36 2.84 -22.38
N ARG A 469 12.27 2.90 -23.15
CA ARG A 469 12.12 2.22 -24.44
C ARG A 469 12.67 3.13 -25.55
N ASP A 470 13.49 2.59 -26.47
CA ASP A 470 14.07 3.37 -27.57
C ASP A 470 13.46 3.00 -28.92
N LYS A 471 12.46 3.76 -29.36
CA LYS A 471 11.74 3.52 -30.61
C LYS A 471 12.59 3.68 -31.89
N ASN A 472 13.84 4.15 -31.77
CA ASN A 472 14.76 4.26 -32.91
C ASN A 472 15.48 2.94 -33.21
N ILE A 473 15.34 1.92 -32.39
CA ILE A 473 15.78 0.56 -32.72
C ILE A 473 14.51 -0.28 -32.87
N ILE A 474 14.26 -0.76 -34.08
CA ILE A 474 13.05 -1.52 -34.41
C ILE A 474 13.38 -3.01 -34.28
N VAL A 475 12.61 -3.72 -33.47
CA VAL A 475 12.71 -5.18 -33.32
C VAL A 475 11.39 -5.81 -33.73
N GLU A 476 11.45 -6.86 -34.53
CA GLU A 476 10.28 -7.62 -34.96
C GLU A 476 10.56 -9.11 -34.85
N ARG A 477 9.68 -9.87 -34.20
CA ARG A 477 9.70 -11.35 -34.20
C ARG A 477 8.54 -11.89 -35.03
N THR A 478 8.86 -12.55 -36.14
CA THR A 478 7.88 -13.04 -37.11
C THR A 478 8.00 -14.56 -37.32
N LEU A 479 6.86 -15.26 -37.31
CA LEU A 479 6.79 -16.67 -37.65
C LEU A 479 6.92 -16.87 -39.17
N LEU A 480 7.95 -17.60 -39.60
CA LEU A 480 8.18 -17.92 -41.02
C LEU A 480 7.31 -19.11 -41.44
N LYS A 481 6.02 -18.85 -41.72
CA LYS A 481 5.01 -19.88 -42.03
C LYS A 481 5.42 -20.85 -43.16
N GLU A 482 6.11 -20.35 -44.19
CA GLU A 482 6.56 -21.16 -45.33
C GLU A 482 7.63 -22.21 -44.96
N LYS A 483 8.34 -22.00 -43.85
CA LYS A 483 9.38 -22.90 -43.33
C LYS A 483 8.88 -23.81 -42.21
N ASN A 484 7.62 -23.65 -41.80
CA ASN A 484 7.00 -24.54 -40.84
C ASN A 484 6.45 -25.77 -41.54
N GLN A 485 6.79 -26.94 -41.02
CA GLN A 485 6.35 -28.21 -41.56
C GLN A 485 5.75 -29.03 -40.43
N LYS A 486 4.52 -29.51 -40.66
CA LYS A 486 3.88 -30.51 -39.83
C LYS A 486 3.92 -31.84 -40.57
N GLN A 487 4.64 -32.80 -40.00
CA GLN A 487 4.83 -34.11 -40.58
C GLN A 487 4.30 -35.19 -39.63
N PHE A 488 3.59 -36.16 -40.17
CA PHE A 488 3.15 -37.34 -39.43
C PHE A 488 4.13 -38.47 -39.71
N ILE A 489 4.89 -38.87 -38.69
CA ILE A 489 5.91 -39.92 -38.78
C ILE A 489 5.51 -41.06 -37.85
N GLY A 490 4.80 -42.04 -38.43
CA GLY A 490 4.22 -43.16 -37.67
C GLY A 490 3.17 -42.66 -36.67
N LYS A 491 3.35 -42.99 -35.37
CA LYS A 491 2.46 -42.55 -34.28
C LYS A 491 2.76 -41.15 -33.75
N ASN A 492 3.79 -40.48 -34.28
CA ASN A 492 4.26 -39.19 -33.80
C ASN A 492 3.96 -38.08 -34.81
N THR A 493 3.69 -36.90 -34.29
CA THR A 493 3.66 -35.65 -35.05
C THR A 493 4.98 -34.92 -34.80
N VAL A 494 5.58 -34.39 -35.87
CA VAL A 494 6.74 -33.50 -35.82
C VAL A 494 6.32 -32.15 -36.37
N GLU A 495 6.42 -31.11 -35.56
CA GLU A 495 6.18 -29.73 -35.98
C GLU A 495 7.48 -28.94 -35.92
N THR A 496 7.88 -28.35 -37.04
CA THR A 496 9.04 -27.46 -37.13
C THR A 496 8.60 -26.01 -37.10
N PHE A 497 9.24 -25.21 -36.24
CA PHE A 497 9.03 -23.78 -36.11
C PHE A 497 10.29 -23.04 -36.55
N SER A 498 10.13 -22.01 -37.38
CA SER A 498 11.19 -21.05 -37.72
C SER A 498 10.71 -19.63 -37.44
N TRP A 499 11.40 -18.96 -36.52
CA TRP A 499 11.19 -17.55 -36.21
C TRP A 499 12.30 -16.71 -36.83
N SER A 500 11.92 -15.57 -37.41
CA SER A 500 12.85 -14.51 -37.80
C SER A 500 12.71 -13.35 -36.83
N ILE A 501 13.83 -12.98 -36.20
CA ILE A 501 13.94 -11.81 -35.35
C ILE A 501 14.77 -10.79 -36.13
N THR A 502 14.14 -9.71 -36.56
CA THR A 502 14.84 -8.63 -37.25
C THR A 502 15.08 -7.46 -36.31
N VAL A 503 16.31 -6.96 -36.29
CA VAL A 503 16.72 -5.82 -35.48
C VAL A 503 17.32 -4.78 -36.41
N ARG A 504 16.81 -3.56 -36.37
CA ARG A 504 17.27 -2.44 -37.20
C ARG A 504 17.63 -1.25 -36.33
N ASN A 505 18.83 -0.71 -36.53
CA ASN A 505 19.29 0.50 -35.87
C ASN A 505 19.00 1.74 -36.72
N ASN A 506 18.01 2.57 -36.36
CA ASN A 506 17.76 3.86 -37.02
C ASN A 506 18.43 5.04 -36.29
N LYS A 507 19.32 4.77 -35.32
CA LYS A 507 20.10 5.81 -34.66
C LYS A 507 21.28 6.21 -35.55
N ARG A 508 21.84 7.40 -35.28
CA ARG A 508 23.02 7.93 -35.97
C ARG A 508 24.35 7.43 -35.40
N GLU A 509 24.30 6.50 -34.47
CA GLU A 509 25.46 5.94 -33.78
C GLU A 509 25.40 4.42 -33.78
N LYS A 510 26.58 3.80 -33.68
CA LYS A 510 26.71 2.37 -33.51
C LYS A 510 26.14 1.94 -32.16
N VAL A 511 25.33 0.89 -32.14
CA VAL A 511 24.73 0.35 -30.90
C VAL A 511 25.05 -1.11 -30.72
N LYS A 512 25.26 -1.49 -29.45
CA LYS A 512 25.39 -2.87 -29.01
C LYS A 512 24.07 -3.30 -28.38
N ILE A 513 23.50 -4.40 -28.88
CA ILE A 513 22.17 -4.89 -28.52
C ILE A 513 22.28 -6.35 -28.06
N PHE A 514 21.61 -6.65 -26.96
CA PHE A 514 21.35 -8.01 -26.48
C PHE A 514 19.93 -8.42 -26.85
N VAL A 515 19.79 -9.52 -27.57
CA VAL A 515 18.48 -10.08 -27.93
C VAL A 515 18.33 -11.39 -27.19
N GLU A 516 17.22 -11.58 -26.48
CA GLU A 516 16.91 -12.82 -25.77
C GLU A 516 15.65 -13.48 -26.31
N ASP A 517 15.71 -14.80 -26.50
CA ASP A 517 14.54 -15.65 -26.75
C ASP A 517 14.77 -17.01 -26.05
N GLN A 518 13.86 -17.96 -26.22
CA GLN A 518 13.95 -19.27 -25.59
C GLN A 518 13.40 -20.39 -26.47
N PHE A 519 14.01 -21.57 -26.35
CA PHE A 519 13.44 -22.80 -26.86
C PHE A 519 12.35 -23.33 -25.92
N PRO A 520 11.34 -24.05 -26.43
CA PRO A 520 10.41 -24.77 -25.56
C PRO A 520 11.11 -25.91 -24.81
N LYS A 521 10.59 -26.22 -23.63
CA LYS A 521 11.06 -27.33 -22.79
C LYS A 521 9.87 -28.21 -22.41
N SER A 522 10.07 -29.52 -22.33
CA SER A 522 9.06 -30.44 -21.84
C SER A 522 9.60 -31.30 -20.71
N GLU A 523 8.79 -31.51 -19.68
CA GLU A 523 9.04 -32.50 -18.63
C GLU A 523 8.54 -33.90 -19.03
N ASN A 524 7.74 -33.99 -20.09
CA ASN A 524 7.24 -35.27 -20.58
C ASN A 524 8.27 -35.91 -21.50
N SER A 525 8.81 -37.06 -21.07
CA SER A 525 9.76 -37.86 -21.83
C SER A 525 9.31 -38.28 -23.23
N SER A 526 7.99 -38.24 -23.51
CA SER A 526 7.42 -38.54 -24.84
C SER A 526 7.49 -37.36 -25.81
N VAL A 527 7.85 -36.16 -25.34
CA VAL A 527 8.02 -34.95 -26.15
C VAL A 527 9.51 -34.65 -26.27
N SER A 528 10.02 -34.65 -27.49
CA SER A 528 11.43 -34.31 -27.76
C SER A 528 11.53 -33.00 -28.55
N ILE A 529 12.40 -32.10 -28.10
CA ILE A 529 12.68 -30.82 -28.75
C ILE A 529 14.07 -30.90 -29.38
N GLU A 530 14.15 -30.65 -30.68
CA GLU A 530 15.41 -30.58 -31.43
C GLU A 530 15.69 -29.13 -31.81
N LYS A 531 16.86 -28.61 -31.41
CA LYS A 531 17.29 -27.24 -31.72
C LYS A 531 18.04 -27.27 -33.05
N LEU A 532 17.49 -26.61 -34.08
CA LEU A 532 17.97 -26.74 -35.45
C LEU A 532 18.85 -25.57 -35.88
N ASP A 533 18.43 -24.34 -35.59
CA ASP A 533 19.19 -23.12 -35.90
C ASP A 533 18.91 -22.07 -34.84
N TYR A 534 19.92 -21.32 -34.46
CA TYR A 534 19.81 -20.18 -33.57
C TYR A 534 20.85 -19.11 -33.90
N SER A 535 21.29 -19.02 -35.17
CA SER A 535 22.17 -17.97 -35.68
C SER A 535 23.40 -17.69 -34.79
N ASN A 536 24.04 -18.74 -34.28
CA ASN A 536 25.19 -18.69 -33.37
C ASN A 536 24.94 -17.96 -32.02
N GLY A 537 23.68 -17.85 -31.58
CA GLY A 537 23.34 -17.33 -30.26
C GLY A 537 23.93 -18.18 -29.13
N LYS A 538 24.24 -17.56 -28.00
CA LYS A 538 24.75 -18.25 -26.81
C LYS A 538 23.58 -18.94 -26.11
N LEU A 539 23.59 -20.27 -26.04
CA LEU A 539 22.55 -21.07 -25.40
C LEU A 539 22.89 -21.37 -23.93
N ASP A 540 21.99 -20.98 -23.02
CA ASP A 540 21.99 -21.49 -21.64
C ASP A 540 21.31 -22.87 -21.60
N LYS A 541 22.10 -23.91 -21.28
CA LYS A 541 21.62 -25.30 -21.23
C LYS A 541 20.65 -25.59 -20.09
N LYS A 542 20.58 -24.75 -19.05
CA LYS A 542 19.69 -24.96 -17.90
C LYS A 542 18.29 -24.40 -18.17
N SER A 543 18.24 -23.17 -18.67
CA SER A 543 16.99 -22.43 -18.91
C SER A 543 16.45 -22.58 -20.33
N ASP A 544 17.22 -23.14 -21.26
CA ASP A 544 16.91 -23.19 -22.70
C ASP A 544 16.75 -21.79 -23.34
N LYS A 545 17.32 -20.76 -22.70
CA LYS A 545 17.38 -19.39 -23.23
C LYS A 545 18.53 -19.25 -24.22
N VAL A 546 18.32 -18.45 -25.25
CA VAL A 546 19.35 -18.06 -26.21
C VAL A 546 19.52 -16.55 -26.18
N THR A 547 20.78 -16.11 -26.18
CA THR A 547 21.15 -14.70 -26.18
C THR A 547 22.05 -14.38 -27.36
N TRP A 548 21.68 -13.38 -28.15
CA TRP A 548 22.53 -12.81 -29.19
C TRP A 548 23.09 -11.47 -28.73
N GLU A 549 24.37 -11.29 -28.95
CA GLU A 549 25.08 -10.03 -28.73
C GLU A 549 25.46 -9.51 -30.12
N ILE A 550 24.77 -8.46 -30.56
CA ILE A 550 24.95 -7.88 -31.90
C ILE A 550 25.39 -6.42 -31.79
N GLU A 551 26.25 -6.02 -32.70
CA GLU A 551 26.59 -4.61 -32.90
C GLU A 551 26.06 -4.18 -34.26
N LEU A 552 25.34 -3.06 -34.31
CA LEU A 552 24.76 -2.52 -35.53
C LEU A 552 25.25 -1.10 -35.76
N GLU A 553 25.81 -0.85 -36.93
CA GLU A 553 26.10 0.50 -37.42
C GLU A 553 24.80 1.27 -37.70
N PRO A 554 24.84 2.61 -37.88
CA PRO A 554 23.69 3.39 -38.29
C PRO A 554 23.00 2.83 -39.54
N ASP A 555 21.67 2.75 -39.52
CA ASP A 555 20.79 2.19 -40.57
C ASP A 555 21.01 0.70 -40.88
N GLU A 556 21.88 0.00 -40.14
CA GLU A 556 22.10 -1.43 -40.32
C GLU A 556 20.90 -2.26 -39.82
N LYS A 557 20.59 -3.32 -40.55
CA LYS A 557 19.60 -4.33 -40.19
C LYS A 557 20.27 -5.69 -40.09
N LYS A 558 19.96 -6.42 -39.01
CA LYS A 558 20.34 -7.82 -38.82
C LYS A 558 19.12 -8.69 -38.68
N GLU A 559 19.20 -9.88 -39.26
CA GLU A 559 18.21 -10.93 -39.11
C GLU A 559 18.83 -12.10 -38.32
N LEU A 560 18.10 -12.57 -37.31
CA LEU A 560 18.44 -13.71 -36.46
C LEU A 560 17.35 -14.76 -36.63
N ILE A 561 17.75 -16.00 -36.87
CA ILE A 561 16.85 -17.14 -37.02
C ILE A 561 16.86 -17.97 -35.74
N LEU A 562 15.67 -18.31 -35.23
CA LEU A 562 15.46 -19.31 -34.18
C LEU A 562 14.57 -20.43 -34.73
N LYS A 563 15.15 -21.62 -34.92
CA LYS A 563 14.51 -22.78 -35.52
C LYS A 563 14.63 -24.01 -34.62
N TYR A 564 13.52 -24.69 -34.42
CA TYR A 564 13.45 -25.94 -33.67
C TYR A 564 12.35 -26.86 -34.20
N SER A 565 12.47 -28.15 -33.90
CA SER A 565 11.40 -29.13 -34.12
C SER A 565 10.90 -29.66 -32.78
N VAL A 566 9.60 -29.92 -32.70
CA VAL A 566 8.96 -30.58 -31.57
C VAL A 566 8.30 -31.84 -32.06
N LYS A 567 8.73 -32.98 -31.51
CA LYS A 567 8.18 -34.29 -31.82
C LYS A 567 7.43 -34.82 -30.60
N TYR A 568 6.19 -35.26 -30.82
CA TYR A 568 5.29 -35.73 -29.76
C TYR A 568 4.28 -36.76 -30.31
N PRO A 569 3.65 -37.60 -29.46
CA PRO A 569 2.64 -38.55 -29.91
C PRO A 569 1.44 -37.84 -30.52
N SER A 570 0.97 -38.30 -31.68
CA SER A 570 -0.15 -37.64 -32.38
C SER A 570 -1.47 -37.66 -31.60
N SER A 571 -1.61 -38.56 -30.61
CA SER A 571 -2.74 -38.62 -29.68
C SER A 571 -2.66 -37.60 -28.54
N MET A 572 -1.49 -36.97 -28.33
CA MET A 572 -1.26 -36.03 -27.25
C MET A 572 -1.59 -34.61 -27.71
N LYS A 573 -2.32 -33.86 -26.87
CA LYS A 573 -2.52 -32.44 -27.06
C LYS A 573 -1.33 -31.68 -26.47
N VAL A 574 -0.62 -30.93 -27.31
CA VAL A 574 0.46 -30.03 -26.91
C VAL A 574 0.08 -28.60 -27.28
N TYR A 575 0.50 -27.65 -26.44
CA TYR A 575 0.34 -26.22 -26.68
C TYR A 575 1.70 -25.68 -27.09
N LEU A 576 1.88 -25.48 -28.39
CA LEU A 576 3.12 -25.01 -29.00
C LEU A 576 2.89 -23.57 -29.45
N GLU A 577 3.31 -22.64 -28.59
CA GLU A 577 3.09 -21.17 -28.65
C GLU A 577 1.65 -20.72 -28.91
#